data_AF-A0A7J7NBP9-F1
#
_entry.id   AF-A0A7J7NBP9-F1
#
_cell.length_a   1.000
_cell.length_b   1.000
_cell.length_c   1.000
_cell.angle_alpha   90.00
_cell.angle_beta   90.00
_cell.angle_gamma   90.00
#
_symmetry.space_group_name_H-M   'P 1'
#
loop_
_entity.id
_entity.type
_entity.pdbx_description
1 polymer ?
#
loop_
_entity_poly.entity_id
_entity_poly.type
_entity_poly.pdbx_seq_one_letter_code
_entity_poly.pdbx_strand_id
1 'polypeptide(L)' 'MSRIGVQMLIGQHMALHDPNPQPNCIGYIHTKMSHVDVARNASEDSRYICLREYGSAPKINIYGDPSITFP' A
#
# COMPACT_ATOMS: atom_id res chain seq x y z
N MET A 1 -0.46 10.30 -23.36
CA MET A 1 0.21 10.34 -22.04
C MET A 1 -0.58 9.50 -21.04
N SER A 2 0.08 8.73 -20.18
CA SER A 2 -0.58 7.80 -19.23
C SER A 2 -1.06 8.51 -17.96
N ARG A 3 -2.35 8.35 -17.63
CA ARG A 3 -3.00 8.99 -16.45
C ARG A 3 -2.30 8.64 -15.13
N ILE A 4 -1.93 7.37 -14.93
CA ILE A 4 -1.28 6.90 -13.70
C ILE A 4 0.12 7.50 -13.55
N GLY A 5 0.88 7.55 -14.65
CA GLY A 5 2.23 8.15 -14.62
C GLY A 5 2.19 9.62 -14.25
N VAL A 6 1.24 10.39 -14.81
CA VAL A 6 1.06 11.81 -14.47
C VAL A 6 0.70 12.00 -13.00
N GLN A 7 -0.23 11.18 -12.46
CA GLN A 7 -0.60 11.23 -11.04
C GLN A 7 0.58 10.89 -10.12
N MET A 8 1.40 9.90 -10.50
CA MET A 8 2.59 9.54 -9.74
C MET A 8 3.59 10.69 -9.68
N LEU A 9 3.86 11.36 -10.80
CA LEU A 9 4.82 12.47 -10.84
C LEU A 9 4.33 13.69 -10.05
N ILE A 10 3.06 14.06 -10.18
CA ILE A 10 2.47 15.17 -9.42
C ILE A 10 2.47 14.83 -7.92
N GLY A 11 2.01 13.63 -7.55
CA GLY A 11 1.98 13.18 -6.16
C GLY A 11 3.36 13.12 -5.53
N GLN A 12 4.35 12.62 -6.25
CA GLN A 12 5.75 12.63 -5.81
C GLN A 12 6.24 14.04 -5.53
N HIS A 13 6.00 14.99 -6.44
CA HIS A 13 6.42 16.38 -6.25
C HIS A 13 5.77 17.00 -5.01
N MET A 14 4.46 16.80 -4.82
CA MET A 14 3.76 17.31 -3.64
C MET A 14 4.28 16.69 -2.34
N ALA A 15 4.45 15.36 -2.30
CA ALA A 15 4.85 14.65 -1.09
C ALA A 15 6.30 14.92 -0.65
N LEU A 16 7.17 15.32 -1.58
CA LEU A 16 8.53 15.78 -1.24
C LEU A 16 8.54 17.10 -0.46
N HIS A 17 7.45 17.87 -0.50
CA HIS A 17 7.30 19.14 0.20
C HIS A 17 6.44 19.03 1.47
N ASP A 18 6.06 17.83 1.88
CA ASP A 18 5.31 17.61 3.12
C ASP A 18 6.19 18.00 4.34
N PRO A 19 5.74 18.92 5.22
CA PRO A 19 6.50 19.32 6.40
C PRO A 19 6.62 18.20 7.46
N ASN A 20 5.80 17.16 7.38
CA ASN A 20 5.81 16.01 8.27
C ASN A 20 5.79 14.69 7.48
N PRO A 21 6.89 14.35 6.79
CA PRO A 21 6.93 13.19 5.93
C PRO A 21 6.79 11.90 6.74
N GLN A 22 6.12 10.90 6.15
CA GLN A 22 6.04 9.58 6.74
C GLN A 22 7.45 8.96 6.89
N PRO A 23 7.71 8.20 7.97
CA PRO A 23 9.00 7.57 8.18
C PRO A 23 9.31 6.59 7.04
N ASN A 24 10.57 6.55 6.62
CA ASN A 24 11.08 5.73 5.52
C ASN A 24 10.50 6.06 4.13
N CYS A 25 9.75 7.17 3.98
CA CYS A 25 9.24 7.63 2.69
C CYS A 25 10.09 8.76 2.10
N ILE A 26 10.32 8.69 0.78
CA ILE A 26 10.87 9.76 -0.04
C ILE A 26 9.78 10.15 -1.04
N GLY A 27 8.95 11.12 -0.66
CA GLY A 27 7.70 11.42 -1.35
C GLY A 27 6.73 10.22 -1.27
N TYR A 28 6.33 9.68 -2.41
CA TYR A 28 5.46 8.49 -2.53
C TYR A 28 6.22 7.16 -2.53
N ILE A 29 7.54 7.17 -2.48
CA ILE A 29 8.37 5.96 -2.50
C ILE A 29 8.72 5.55 -1.07
N HIS A 30 8.24 4.38 -0.62
CA HIS A 30 8.56 3.83 0.70
C HIS A 30 9.77 2.88 0.61
N THR A 31 10.86 3.22 1.28
CA THR A 31 12.18 2.54 1.16
C THR A 31 12.31 1.24 1.93
N LYS A 32 11.41 0.99 2.91
CA LYS A 32 11.43 -0.22 3.75
C LYS A 32 10.06 -0.89 3.83
N MET A 33 9.35 -0.93 2.70
CA MET A 33 7.95 -1.40 2.71
C MET A 33 7.91 -2.92 2.93
N SER A 34 7.04 -3.38 3.83
CA SER A 34 6.75 -4.79 4.02
C SER A 34 5.67 -5.22 3.03
N HIS A 35 6.02 -6.09 2.09
CA HIS A 35 5.07 -6.65 1.10
C HIS A 35 3.94 -7.44 1.77
N VAL A 36 4.25 -8.11 2.89
CA VAL A 36 3.22 -8.82 3.67
C VAL A 36 2.21 -7.85 4.24
N ASP A 37 2.65 -6.69 4.73
CA ASP A 37 1.73 -5.69 5.26
C ASP A 37 0.89 -5.03 4.16
N VAL A 38 1.47 -4.77 2.97
CA VAL A 38 0.70 -4.32 1.80
C VAL A 38 -0.41 -5.31 1.47
N ALA A 39 -0.05 -6.59 1.31
CA ALA A 39 -1.00 -7.64 0.94
C ALA A 39 -2.08 -7.84 2.01
N ARG A 40 -1.70 -7.79 3.29
CA ARG A 40 -2.61 -7.91 4.42
C ARG A 40 -3.58 -6.75 4.49
N ASN A 41 -3.11 -5.51 4.42
CA ASN A 41 -3.96 -4.32 4.50
C ASN A 41 -4.99 -4.29 3.35
N ALA A 42 -4.56 -4.58 2.12
CA ALA A 42 -5.46 -4.67 0.96
C ALA A 42 -6.50 -5.81 1.11
N SER A 43 -6.06 -6.95 1.66
CA SER A 43 -6.92 -8.09 1.94
C SER A 43 -7.96 -7.77 3.02
N GLU A 44 -7.56 -7.08 4.09
CA GLU A 44 -8.45 -6.66 5.18
C GLU A 44 -9.50 -5.65 4.71
N ASP A 45 -9.10 -4.66 3.91
CA ASP A 45 -10.03 -3.69 3.31
C ASP A 45 -11.06 -4.37 2.41
N SER A 46 -10.62 -5.30 1.56
CA SER A 46 -11.50 -6.11 0.72
C SER A 46 -12.48 -6.95 1.57
N ARG A 47 -11.99 -7.57 2.65
CA ARG A 47 -12.84 -8.36 3.57
C ARG A 47 -13.85 -7.48 4.30
N TYR A 48 -13.49 -6.25 4.67
CA TYR A 48 -14.41 -5.30 5.29
C TYR A 48 -15.58 -4.97 4.35
N ILE A 49 -15.29 -4.70 3.07
CA ILE A 49 -16.32 -4.47 2.05
C ILE A 49 -17.20 -5.72 1.90
N CYS A 50 -16.60 -6.91 1.77
CA CYS A 50 -17.38 -8.15 1.66
C CYS A 50 -18.27 -8.41 2.89
N LEU A 51 -17.76 -8.17 4.09
CA LEU A 51 -18.52 -8.35 5.32
C LEU A 51 -19.73 -7.40 5.37
N ARG A 52 -19.54 -6.15 4.94
CA ARG A 52 -20.62 -5.16 4.88
C ARG A 52 -21.70 -5.53 3.86
N GLU A 53 -21.31 -6.01 2.67
CA GLU A 53 -22.27 -6.30 1.60
C GLU A 53 -22.93 -7.69 1.73
N TYR A 54 -22.19 -8.69 2.22
CA TYR A 54 -22.62 -10.09 2.20
C TYR A 54 -22.76 -10.72 3.59
N GLY A 55 -22.49 -9.97 4.66
CA GLY A 55 -22.52 -10.47 6.05
C GLY A 55 -21.42 -11.50 6.37
N SER A 56 -20.52 -11.79 5.42
CA SER A 56 -19.40 -12.71 5.60
C SER A 56 -18.25 -12.35 4.66
N ALA A 57 -17.04 -12.77 5.02
CA ALA A 57 -15.87 -12.61 4.18
C ALA A 57 -14.94 -13.83 4.32
N PRO A 58 -14.37 -14.34 3.22
CA PRO A 58 -13.49 -15.49 3.26
C PRO A 58 -12.25 -15.22 4.12
N LYS A 59 -11.67 -16.28 4.69
CA LYS A 59 -10.36 -16.19 5.34
C LYS A 59 -9.28 -16.13 4.27
N ILE A 60 -8.37 -15.17 4.40
CA ILE A 60 -7.23 -15.00 3.49
C ILE A 60 -5.97 -15.45 4.23
N ASN A 61 -5.20 -16.34 3.61
CA ASN A 61 -3.89 -16.76 4.09
C ASN A 61 -2.83 -16.27 3.09
N ILE A 62 -1.84 -15.53 3.56
CA ILE A 62 -0.72 -15.03 2.76
C ILE A 62 0.46 -15.99 2.99
N TYR A 63 1.09 -16.45 1.91
CA TYR A 63 2.21 -17.39 1.94
C TYR A 63 3.46 -16.76 1.33
N GLY A 64 4.63 -17.23 1.75
CA GLY A 64 5.94 -16.73 1.32
C GLY A 64 6.82 -16.39 2.51
N ASP A 65 8.03 -15.91 2.23
CA ASP A 65 8.93 -15.41 3.28
C ASP A 65 8.54 -13.97 3.67
N PRO A 66 8.12 -13.73 4.92
CA PRO A 66 7.73 -12.41 5.38
C PRO A 66 8.91 -11.45 5.56
N SER A 67 10.14 -11.96 5.56
CA SER A 67 11.37 -11.18 5.77
C SER A 67 12.01 -10.71 4.46
N ILE A 68 11.46 -11.08 3.30
CA ILE A 68 11.95 -10.58 2.01
C ILE A 68 11.82 -9.05 1.99
N THR A 69 12.93 -8.37 1.74
CA THR A 69 12.99 -6.92 1.55
C THR A 69 13.61 -6.59 0.20
N PHE A 70 13.19 -5.49 -0.40
CA PHE A 70 13.74 -4.99 -1.66
C PHE A 70 14.84 -3.96 -1.36
N PRO A 71 15.98 -4.01 -2.08
CA PRO A 71 17.06 -3.04 -1.94
C PRO A 71 16.69 -1.64 -2.46
#